data_AF-A0A357M7K8-F1
#
_entry.id   AF-A0A357M7K8-F1
#
_cell.length_a   1.000
_cell.length_b   1.000
_cell.length_c   1.000
_cell.angle_alpha   90.00
_cell.angle_beta   90.00
_cell.angle_gamma   90.00
#
_symmetry.space_group_name_H-M   'P 1'
#
loop_
_entity.id
_entity.type
_entity.pdbx_description
1 polymer ?
#
loop_
_entity_poly.entity_id
_entity_poly.type
_entity_poly.pdbx_seq_one_letter_code
_entity_poly.pdbx_strand_id
1 'polypeptide(L)'
;MIRRLTEDDRELLMALLQKEPALNLFIIGDVENFGFEQDFMALWGEIDPSDGRIKAVLLRFYRSYLPYADGPFDVEGFATIMRQDNDIHMISGVTEVVKAFD
;
A
#
# COMPACT_ATOMS: atom_id res chain seq x y z
N MET A 1 -1.98 11.93 -4.98
CA MET A 1 -3.29 11.86 -4.28
C MET A 1 -3.44 10.46 -3.72
N ILE A 2 -3.74 10.29 -2.43
CA ILE A 2 -3.97 8.96 -1.84
C ILE A 2 -5.45 8.61 -1.88
N ARG A 3 -5.80 7.41 -2.32
CA ARG A 3 -7.18 6.88 -2.27
C ARG A 3 -7.20 5.37 -2.07
N ARG A 4 -8.35 4.85 -1.63
CA ARG A 4 -8.59 3.40 -1.58
C ARG A 4 -8.54 2.82 -3.01
N LEU A 5 -7.91 1.66 -3.14
CA LEU A 5 -7.82 0.92 -4.40
C LEU A 5 -8.97 -0.07 -4.51
N THR A 6 -9.37 -0.30 -5.75
CA THR A 6 -10.44 -1.23 -6.14
C THR A 6 -9.91 -2.18 -7.21
N GLU A 7 -10.73 -3.13 -7.65
CA GLU A 7 -10.37 -4.08 -8.71
C GLU A 7 -9.91 -3.37 -10.00
N ASP A 8 -10.49 -2.20 -10.32
CA ASP A 8 -10.12 -1.38 -11.48
C ASP A 8 -8.66 -0.88 -11.44
N ASP A 9 -8.04 -0.88 -10.25
CA ASP A 9 -6.67 -0.44 -10.05
C ASP A 9 -5.64 -1.57 -10.15
N ARG A 10 -6.08 -2.82 -10.36
CA ARG A 10 -5.20 -4.00 -10.34
C ARG A 10 -4.00 -3.85 -11.26
N GLU A 11 -4.21 -3.45 -12.50
CA GLU A 11 -3.11 -3.34 -13.48
C GLU A 11 -2.08 -2.29 -13.05
N LEU A 12 -2.54 -1.13 -12.56
CA LEU A 12 -1.66 -0.06 -12.08
C LEU A 12 -0.90 -0.46 -10.81
N LEU A 13 -1.56 -1.16 -9.89
CA LEU A 13 -0.92 -1.65 -8.68
C LEU A 13 0.11 -2.72 -9.01
N MET A 14 -0.23 -3.70 -9.84
CA MET A 14 0.71 -4.75 -10.25
C MET A 14 1.91 -4.16 -10.99
N ALA A 15 1.73 -3.12 -11.81
CA ALA A 15 2.83 -2.43 -12.47
C ALA A 15 3.83 -1.77 -11.49
N LEU A 16 3.36 -1.29 -10.33
CA LEU A 16 4.23 -0.83 -9.24
C LEU A 16 4.94 -2.01 -8.56
N LEU A 17 4.19 -3.02 -8.13
CA LEU A 17 4.71 -4.13 -7.32
C LEU A 17 5.72 -5.00 -8.08
N GLN A 18 5.51 -5.18 -9.38
CA GLN A 18 6.37 -5.99 -10.26
C GLN A 18 7.75 -5.35 -10.54
N LYS A 19 8.00 -4.11 -10.12
CA LYS A 19 9.37 -3.54 -10.15
C LYS A 19 10.32 -4.30 -9.23
N GLU A 20 9.81 -4.71 -8.08
CA GLU A 20 10.55 -5.45 -7.06
C GLU A 20 9.69 -6.59 -6.48
N PRO A 21 9.39 -7.63 -7.27
CA PRO A 21 8.38 -8.63 -6.91
C PRO A 21 8.75 -9.42 -5.66
N ALA A 22 10.05 -9.61 -5.39
CA ALA A 22 10.53 -10.29 -4.19
C ALA A 22 10.24 -9.50 -2.91
N LEU A 23 10.36 -8.17 -2.95
CA LEU A 23 10.02 -7.29 -1.81
C LEU A 23 8.51 -7.21 -1.63
N ASN A 24 7.77 -7.27 -2.73
CA ASN A 24 6.32 -7.10 -2.78
C ASN A 24 5.52 -8.41 -2.73
N LEU A 25 6.18 -9.55 -2.45
CA LEU A 25 5.59 -10.88 -2.55
C LEU A 25 4.28 -11.01 -1.77
N PHE A 26 4.21 -10.44 -0.56
CA PHE A 26 3.01 -10.46 0.27
C PHE A 26 1.86 -9.66 -0.35
N ILE A 27 2.12 -8.44 -0.82
CA ILE A 27 1.07 -7.59 -1.43
C ILE A 27 0.55 -8.25 -2.72
N ILE A 28 1.45 -8.79 -3.55
CA ILE A 28 1.07 -9.50 -4.78
C ILE A 28 0.20 -10.71 -4.45
N GLY A 29 0.67 -11.57 -3.54
CA GLY A 29 -0.06 -12.78 -3.14
C GLY A 29 -1.43 -12.47 -2.54
N ASP A 30 -1.53 -11.44 -1.71
CA ASP A 30 -2.80 -11.05 -1.10
C ASP A 30 -3.80 -10.53 -2.14
N VAL A 31 -3.36 -9.72 -3.10
CA VAL A 31 -4.20 -9.21 -4.20
C VAL A 31 -4.64 -10.33 -5.15
N GLU A 32 -3.77 -11.32 -5.42
CA GLU A 32 -4.12 -12.47 -6.26
C GLU A 32 -5.10 -13.42 -5.56
N ASN A 33 -4.96 -13.64 -4.25
CA ASN A 33 -5.81 -14.56 -3.51
C ASN A 33 -7.15 -13.96 -3.07
N PHE A 34 -7.18 -12.66 -2.74
CA PHE A 34 -8.33 -12.03 -2.06
C PHE A 34 -8.93 -10.83 -2.81
N GLY A 35 -8.24 -10.26 -3.80
CA GLY A 35 -8.69 -9.05 -4.48
C GLY A 35 -8.64 -7.80 -3.59
N PHE A 36 -9.61 -6.90 -3.72
CA PHE A 36 -9.57 -5.55 -3.10
C PHE A 36 -10.69 -5.28 -2.08
N GLU A 37 -11.79 -6.03 -2.15
CA GLU A 37 -12.99 -5.80 -1.35
C GLU A 37 -13.11 -6.85 -0.24
N GLN A 38 -12.40 -6.63 0.86
CA GLN A 38 -12.41 -7.52 2.02
C GLN A 38 -12.54 -6.74 3.32
N ASP A 39 -13.10 -7.37 4.35
CA ASP A 39 -13.22 -6.77 5.69
C ASP A 39 -11.88 -6.82 6.46
N PHE A 40 -11.07 -7.84 6.19
CA PHE A 40 -9.77 -8.03 6.84
C PHE A 40 -8.61 -7.39 6.07
N MET A 41 -8.83 -6.96 4.82
CA MET A 41 -7.77 -6.43 3.96
C MET A 41 -8.23 -5.16 3.24
N ALA A 42 -7.37 -4.15 3.18
CA ALA A 42 -7.63 -2.94 2.42
C ALA A 42 -6.34 -2.39 1.82
N LEU A 43 -6.46 -1.75 0.66
CA LEU A 43 -5.35 -1.15 -0.05
C LEU A 43 -5.62 0.32 -0.32
N TRP A 44 -4.62 1.16 -0.10
CA TRP A 44 -4.62 2.55 -0.53
C TRP A 44 -3.41 2.81 -1.41
N GLY A 45 -3.59 3.54 -2.50
CA GLY A 45 -2.51 3.91 -3.41
C GLY A 45 -2.35 5.41 -3.50
N GLU A 46 -1.10 5.86 -3.56
CA GLU A 46 -0.75 7.22 -3.93
C GLU A 46 -0.59 7.31 -5.46
N ILE A 47 -1.48 8.07 -6.07
CA ILE A 47 -1.49 8.34 -7.52
C ILE A 47 -0.60 9.55 -7.80
N ASP A 48 0.35 9.38 -8.73
CA ASP A 48 1.14 10.46 -9.30
C ASP A 48 0.24 11.29 -10.25
N PRO A 49 0.04 12.59 -9.98
CA PRO A 49 -0.86 13.42 -10.78
C PRO A 49 -0.32 13.71 -12.20
N SER A 50 0.97 13.47 -12.45
CA SER A 50 1.59 13.79 -13.75
C SER A 50 1.31 12.74 -14.82
N ASP A 51 1.21 11.46 -14.43
CA ASP A 51 1.05 10.33 -15.36
C ASP A 51 -0.03 9.32 -14.94
N GLY A 52 -0.65 9.49 -13.77
CA GLY A 52 -1.72 8.64 -13.26
C GLY A 52 -1.26 7.30 -12.69
N ARG A 53 0.05 7.03 -12.59
CA ARG A 53 0.56 5.76 -12.04
C ARG A 53 0.43 5.73 -10.52
N ILE A 54 0.34 4.52 -9.96
CA ILE A 54 0.50 4.31 -8.53
C ILE A 54 2.01 4.31 -8.23
N LYS A 55 2.45 5.23 -7.38
CA LYS A 55 3.87 5.32 -6.98
C LYS A 55 4.14 4.80 -5.56
N ALA A 56 3.11 4.66 -4.74
CA ALA A 56 3.17 4.04 -3.43
C ALA A 56 1.85 3.35 -3.08
N VAL A 57 1.91 2.33 -2.23
CA VAL A 57 0.76 1.58 -1.74
C VAL A 57 0.91 1.32 -0.25
N LEU A 58 -0.22 1.32 0.45
CA LEU A 58 -0.37 0.85 1.82
C LEU A 58 -1.35 -0.31 1.82
N LEU A 59 -0.86 -1.50 2.17
CA LEU A 59 -1.70 -2.64 2.50
C LEU A 59 -2.00 -2.62 3.99
N ARG A 60 -3.27 -2.76 4.37
CA ARG A 60 -3.68 -3.23 5.69
C ARG A 60 -4.11 -4.68 5.57
N PHE A 61 -3.54 -5.55 6.38
CA PHE A 61 -3.94 -6.95 6.55
C PHE A 61 -4.20 -7.20 8.04
N TYR A 62 -5.47 -7.37 8.41
CA TYR A 62 -5.97 -7.26 9.77
C TYR A 62 -5.51 -5.96 10.46
N ARG A 63 -4.59 -6.08 11.42
CA ARG A 63 -4.04 -4.99 12.24
C ARG A 63 -2.60 -4.64 11.87
N SER A 64 -2.10 -5.26 10.80
CA SER A 64 -0.75 -5.06 10.28
C SER A 64 -0.80 -4.21 9.02
N TYR A 65 0.11 -3.26 8.95
CA TYR A 65 0.25 -2.33 7.83
C TYR A 65 1.57 -2.56 7.13
N LEU A 66 1.54 -2.63 5.80
CA LEU A 66 2.68 -2.88 4.94
C LEU A 66 2.74 -1.80 3.85
N PRO A 67 3.51 -0.71 4.05
CA PRO A 67 3.75 0.28 3.02
C PRO A 67 4.82 -0.18 2.02
N TYR A 68 4.66 0.21 0.76
CA TYR A 68 5.69 0.13 -0.27
C TYR A 68 5.64 1.38 -1.16
N ALA A 69 6.80 1.87 -1.61
CA ALA A 69 6.90 3.00 -2.51
C ALA A 69 8.09 2.87 -3.46
N ASP A 70 7.89 3.30 -4.70
CA ASP A 70 8.97 3.51 -5.67
C ASP A 70 9.40 4.98 -5.62
N GLY A 71 10.30 5.29 -4.69
CA GLY A 71 10.81 6.64 -4.46
C GLY A 71 9.97 7.48 -3.48
N PRO A 72 10.06 8.83 -3.54
CA PRO A 72 9.38 9.71 -2.59
C PRO A 72 7.85 9.60 -2.62
N PHE A 73 7.26 9.48 -1.44
CA PHE A 73 5.82 9.29 -1.26
C PHE A 73 5.27 10.14 -0.10
N ASP A 74 3.96 10.29 -0.06
CA ASP A 74 3.24 11.06 0.96
C ASP A 74 3.05 10.23 2.24
N VAL A 75 4.10 10.24 3.06
CA VAL A 75 4.13 9.55 4.37
C VAL A 75 2.99 9.99 5.27
N GLU A 76 2.78 11.29 5.41
CA GLU A 76 1.79 11.85 6.34
C GLU A 76 0.36 11.56 5.89
N GLY A 77 0.12 11.51 4.59
CA GLY A 77 -1.13 11.04 4.02
C GLY A 77 -1.44 9.59 4.41
N PHE A 78 -0.47 8.67 4.32
CA PHE A 78 -0.64 7.29 4.79
C PHE A 78 -0.75 7.20 6.32
N ALA A 79 0.06 7.96 7.06
CA ALA A 79 0.00 7.99 8.51
C ALA A 79 -1.37 8.49 9.01
N THR A 80 -1.99 9.42 8.29
CA THR A 80 -3.35 9.89 8.58
C THR A 80 -4.39 8.79 8.39
N ILE A 81 -4.27 7.97 7.34
CA ILE A 81 -5.14 6.81 7.13
C ILE A 81 -4.97 5.81 8.27
N MET A 82 -3.73 5.51 8.64
CA MET A 82 -3.41 4.60 9.74
C MET A 82 -4.02 5.10 11.05
N ARG A 83 -3.85 6.37 11.41
CA ARG A 83 -4.39 6.94 12.67
C ARG A 83 -5.92 6.92 12.78
N GLN A 84 -6.66 6.73 11.68
CA GLN A 84 -8.11 6.53 11.73
C GLN A 84 -8.49 5.13 12.23
N ASP A 85 -7.56 4.18 12.18
CA ASP A 85 -7.69 2.86 12.78
C ASP A 85 -7.20 2.89 14.23
N ASN A 86 -8.13 2.66 15.17
CA ASN A 86 -7.82 2.67 16.60
C ASN A 86 -7.09 1.39 17.07
N ASP A 87 -6.86 0.42 16.19
CA ASP A 87 -6.38 -0.92 16.57
C ASP A 87 -5.12 -1.38 15.82
N ILE A 88 -4.23 -0.44 15.45
CA ILE A 88 -2.94 -0.77 14.83
C ILE A 88 -2.08 -1.62 15.78
N HIS A 89 -1.54 -2.72 15.27
CA HIS A 89 -0.60 -3.56 16.03
C HIS A 89 0.83 -3.48 15.49
N MET A 90 0.98 -3.39 14.17
CA MET A 90 2.28 -3.49 13.53
C MET A 90 2.34 -2.69 12.24
N ILE A 91 3.48 -2.07 11.99
CA ILE A 91 3.93 -1.67 10.67
C ILE A 91 5.16 -2.51 10.32
N SER A 92 5.19 -3.09 9.13
CA SER A 92 6.29 -3.92 8.65
C SER A 92 6.56 -3.63 7.17
N GLY A 93 7.68 -4.14 6.64
CA GLY A 93 8.06 -3.93 5.24
C GLY A 93 9.53 -3.57 5.09
N VAL A 94 9.85 -2.93 3.96
CA VAL A 94 11.21 -2.48 3.64
C VAL A 94 11.64 -1.41 4.65
N THR A 95 12.84 -1.57 5.23
CA THR A 95 13.33 -0.73 6.34
C THR A 95 13.30 0.76 6.00
N GLU A 96 13.71 1.13 4.79
CA GLU A 96 13.76 2.50 4.30
C GLU A 96 12.36 3.13 4.21
N VAL A 97 11.34 2.34 3.85
CA VAL A 97 9.95 2.80 3.75
C VAL A 97 9.33 2.91 5.13
N VAL A 98 9.54 1.91 6.00
CA VAL A 98 8.98 1.90 7.36
C VAL A 98 9.55 3.02 8.21
N LYS A 99 10.87 3.27 8.15
CA LYS A 99 11.52 4.38 8.89
C LYS A 99 11.02 5.77 8.50
N ALA A 100 10.36 5.91 7.36
CA ALA A 100 9.78 7.19 6.98
C ALA A 100 8.63 7.59 7.93
N PHE A 101 8.02 6.64 8.65
CA PHE A 101 6.92 6.84 9.59
C PHE A 101 7.37 7.12 11.04
N ASP A 102 8.69 7.14 11.32
CA ASP A 102 9.25 7.42 12.66
C ASP A 102 9.21 8.91 13.04
#